data_AF-A0A5N6QI16-F1
#
_entry.id   AF-A0A5N6QI16-F1
#
_cell.length_a   1.000
_cell.length_b   1.000
_cell.length_c   1.000
_cell.angle_alpha   90.00
_cell.angle_beta   90.00
_cell.angle_gamma   90.00
#
_symmetry.space_group_name_H-M   'P 1'
#
loop_
_entity.id
_entity.type
_entity.pdbx_description
1 polymer ?
#
loop_
_entity_poly.entity_id
_entity_poly.type
_entity_poly.pdbx_seq_one_letter_code
_entity_poly.pdbx_strand_id
1 'polypeptide(L)' 'MVLTDWIYKCYFAGELKEAVSETELDMEELEKMVKVGLWCVHIEAVRRPSMKSVIMMLKGTVVTEAPHPPHSHVNV' A
#
# COMPACT_ATOMS: atom_id res chain seq x y z
N MET A 1 8.60 4.63 8.90
CA MET A 1 9.14 3.29 9.23
C MET A 1 9.98 2.90 8.03
N VAL A 2 11.29 2.64 8.16
CA VAL A 2 12.22 2.58 7.01
C VAL A 2 11.70 1.70 5.85
N LEU A 3 11.18 0.51 6.15
CA LEU A 3 10.61 -0.39 5.14
C LEU A 3 9.34 0.19 4.50
N THR A 4 8.38 0.67 5.29
CA THR A 4 7.13 1.26 4.80
C THR A 4 7.38 2.48 3.93
N ASP A 5 8.36 3.31 4.29
CA ASP A 5 8.71 4.53 3.56
C ASP A 5 9.34 4.18 2.21
N TRP A 6 10.19 3.15 2.16
CA TRP A 6 10.76 2.65 0.92
C TRP A 6 9.70 2.01 0.02
N ILE A 7 8.85 1.14 0.56
CA ILE A 7 7.74 0.53 -0.20
C ILE A 7 6.80 1.60 -0.76
N TYR A 8 6.47 2.63 0.03
CA TYR A 8 5.66 3.75 -0.45
C TYR A 8 6.33 4.49 -1.61
N LYS A 9 7.65 4.72 -1.55
CA LYS A 9 8.40 5.35 -2.65
C LYS A 9 8.41 4.47 -3.90
N CYS A 10 8.63 3.17 -3.77
CA CYS A 10 8.54 2.23 -4.89
C CYS A 10 7.13 2.20 -5.49
N TYR A 11 6.08 2.20 -4.67
CA TYR A 11 4.69 2.32 -5.12
C TYR A 11 4.46 3.60 -5.93
N PHE A 12 4.83 4.74 -5.36
CA PHE A 12 4.61 6.05 -5.98
C PHE A 12 5.42 6.22 -7.28
N ALA A 13 6.61 5.62 -7.38
CA ALA A 13 7.46 5.65 -8.56
C ALA A 13 7.07 4.62 -9.64
N GLY A 14 6.14 3.69 -9.37
CA GLY A 14 5.83 2.58 -10.28
C GLY A 14 6.94 1.51 -10.33
N GLU A 15 7.76 1.43 -9.30
CA GLU A 15 8.96 0.57 -9.20
C GLU A 15 8.78 -0.60 -8.22
N LEU A 16 7.53 -1.01 -7.94
CA LEU A 16 7.25 -2.09 -6.98
C LEU A 16 7.93 -3.42 -7.31
N LYS A 17 8.21 -3.68 -8.59
CA LYS A 17 8.95 -4.87 -9.02
C LYS A 17 10.36 -4.97 -8.39
N GLU A 18 10.98 -3.84 -8.03
CA GLU A 18 12.29 -3.83 -7.38
C GLU A 18 12.20 -4.24 -5.90
N ALA A 19 10.99 -4.23 -5.33
CA ALA A 19 10.73 -4.63 -3.96
C ALA A 19 10.50 -6.13 -3.76
N VAL A 20 10.48 -6.90 -4.85
CA VAL A 20 10.16 -8.32 -4.87
C VAL A 20 11.21 -9.08 -5.68
N SER A 21 11.60 -10.26 -5.21
CA SER A 21 12.57 -11.11 -5.90
C SER A 21 11.92 -12.11 -6.87
N GLU A 22 10.59 -12.22 -6.87
CA GLU A 22 9.86 -13.16 -7.72
C GLU A 22 9.62 -12.57 -9.11
N THR A 23 9.86 -13.37 -10.15
CA THR A 23 9.83 -12.94 -11.55
C THR A 23 8.46 -13.12 -12.22
N GLU A 24 7.60 -13.99 -11.66
CA GLU A 24 6.27 -14.30 -12.19
C GLU A 24 5.19 -13.79 -11.22
N LEU A 25 5.17 -12.47 -11.03
CA LEU A 25 4.16 -11.81 -10.21
C LEU A 25 3.14 -11.09 -11.09
N ASP A 26 1.87 -11.25 -10.72
CA ASP A 26 0.83 -10.36 -11.18
C ASP A 26 1.05 -8.97 -10.56
N MET A 27 1.47 -8.01 -11.39
CA MET A 27 1.78 -6.65 -10.95
C MET A 27 0.53 -5.91 -10.44
N GLU A 28 -0.66 -6.24 -10.94
CA GLU A 28 -1.91 -5.64 -10.47
C GLU A 28 -2.24 -6.16 -9.06
N GLU A 29 -2.09 -7.47 -8.85
CA GLU A 29 -2.26 -8.07 -7.52
C GLU A 29 -1.24 -7.53 -6.52
N LEU A 30 0.04 -7.40 -6.94
CA LEU A 30 1.09 -6.82 -6.10
C LEU A 30 0.77 -5.39 -5.70
N GLU A 31 0.37 -4.54 -6.65
CA GLU A 31 0.01 -3.16 -6.37
C GLU A 31 -1.16 -3.09 -5.39
N LYS A 32 -2.21 -3.88 -5.62
CA LYS A 32 -3.37 -3.95 -4.71
C LYS A 32 -2.96 -4.38 -3.30
N MET A 33 -2.14 -5.42 -3.18
CA MET A 33 -1.63 -5.91 -1.89
C MET A 33 -0.80 -4.84 -1.17
N VAL A 34 0.07 -4.12 -1.88
CA VAL A 34 0.86 -3.03 -1.32
C VAL A 34 -0.03 -1.88 -0.84
N LYS A 35 -1.03 -1.47 -1.63
CA LYS A 35 -1.98 -0.41 -1.21
C LYS A 35 -2.72 -0.80 0.06
N VAL A 36 -3.25 -2.02 0.12
CA VAL A 36 -3.92 -2.55 1.33
C VAL A 36 -2.96 -2.58 2.52
N GLY A 37 -1.74 -3.08 2.32
CA GLY A 37 -0.71 -3.14 3.34
C GLY A 37 -0.36 -1.76 3.92
N LEU A 38 -0.17 -0.76 3.05
CA LEU A 38 0.12 0.63 3.44
C LEU A 38 -1.02 1.24 4.28
N TRP A 39 -2.28 0.95 3.94
CA TRP A 39 -3.43 1.35 4.77
C TRP A 39 -3.45 0.63 6.13
N CYS A 40 -3.14 -0.67 6.17
CA CYS A 40 -3.11 -1.46 7.41
C CYS A 40 -2.04 -0.99 8.41
N VAL A 41 -0.88 -0.55 7.92
CA VAL A 41 0.24 -0.09 8.78
C VAL A 41 0.24 1.42 9.01
N HIS A 42 -0.82 2.12 8.62
CA HIS A 42 -0.91 3.58 8.76
C HIS A 42 -0.66 4.03 10.21
N ILE A 43 0.11 5.11 10.39
CA ILE A 43 0.52 5.60 11.72
C ILE A 43 -0.70 5.96 12.59
N GLU A 44 -1.67 6.65 12.02
CA GLU A 44 -2.94 6.95 12.66
C GLU A 44 -3.85 5.71 12.68
N ALA A 45 -4.10 5.16 13.87
CA ALA A 45 -4.92 3.96 14.05
C ALA A 45 -6.35 4.12 13.48
N VAL A 46 -6.91 5.33 13.54
CA VAL A 46 -8.25 5.64 13.02
C VAL A 46 -8.36 5.54 11.50
N ARG A 47 -7.23 5.59 10.77
CA ARG A 47 -7.20 5.41 9.32
C ARG A 47 -6.98 3.97 8.88
N ARG A 48 -6.63 3.08 9.81
CA ARG A 48 -6.43 1.66 9.48
C ARG A 48 -7.80 1.04 9.16
N PRO A 49 -7.92 0.29 8.07
CA PRO A 49 -9.17 -0.36 7.70
C PRO A 49 -9.52 -1.46 8.70
N SER A 50 -10.82 -1.72 8.87
CA SER A 50 -11.29 -2.92 9.57
C SER A 50 -10.91 -4.18 8.78
N MET A 51 -10.78 -5.33 9.44
CA MET A 51 -10.52 -6.59 8.73
C MET A 51 -11.58 -6.93 7.68
N LYS A 52 -12.85 -6.56 7.91
CA LYS A 52 -13.91 -6.69 6.91
C LYS A 52 -13.60 -5.86 5.65
N SER A 53 -13.18 -4.62 5.83
CA SER A 53 -12.78 -3.73 4.74
C SER A 53 -11.55 -4.27 4.00
N VAL A 54 -10.53 -4.75 4.72
CA VAL A 54 -9.34 -5.40 4.14
C VAL A 54 -9.74 -6.54 3.21
N ILE A 55 -10.61 -7.45 3.65
CA ILE A 55 -11.09 -8.56 2.82
C ILE A 55 -11.81 -8.05 1.57
N MET A 56 -12.64 -7.01 1.69
CA MET A 56 -13.36 -6.42 0.56
C MET A 56 -12.39 -5.79 -0.46
N MET A 57 -11.35 -5.09 0.02
CA MET A 57 -10.31 -4.48 -0.81
C MET A 57 -9.50 -5.55 -1.55
N LEU A 58 -9.08 -6.61 -0.85
CA LEU A 58 -8.34 -7.74 -1.44
C LEU A 58 -9.15 -8.48 -2.51
N LYS A 59 -10.45 -8.67 -2.28
CA LYS A 59 -11.36 -9.25 -3.27
C LYS A 59 -11.68 -8.34 -4.45
N GLY A 60 -11.24 -7.08 -4.43
CA GLY A 60 -11.59 -6.09 -5.46
C GLY A 60 -13.07 -5.66 -5.43
N THR A 61 -13.78 -5.96 -4.35
CA THR A 61 -15.22 -5.60 -4.21
C THR A 61 -15.45 -4.13 -3.86
N VAL A 62 -14.39 -3.44 -3.42
CA VAL A 62 -14.37 -1.99 -3.22
C VAL A 62 -13.07 -1.44 -3.81
N VAL A 63 -13.14 -0.22 -4.34
CA VAL A 63 -11.95 0.49 -4.83
C VAL A 63 -11.07 0.85 -3.64
N THR A 64 -9.79 0.52 -3.74
CA THR A 64 -8.79 0.94 -2.76
C THR A 64 -8.18 2.26 -3.22
N GLU A 65 -8.44 3.32 -2.48
CA GLU A 65 -7.83 4.63 -2.71
C GLU A 65 -6.31 4.56 -2.56
N ALA A 66 -5.61 5.48 -3.23
CA ALA A 66 -4.17 5.60 -3.08
C ALA A 66 -3.80 5.87 -1.60
N PRO A 67 -2.88 5.09 -1.01
CA PRO A 67 -2.45 5.30 0.36
C PRO A 67 -1.76 6.66 0.51
N HIS A 68 -1.93 7.28 1.67
CA HIS A 68 -1.29 8.55 1.98
C HIS A 68 0.19 8.33 2.33
N PRO A 69 1.06 9.35 2.18
CA PRO A 69 2.44 9.25 2.60
C PRO A 69 2.54 8.83 4.07
N PRO A 70 3.40 7.85 4.43
CA PRO A 70 3.55 7.35 5.80
C PRO A 70 4.07 8.41 6.78
N HIS A 71 4.65 9.49 6.25
CA HIS A 71 5.04 10.68 6.96
C HIS A 71 4.41 11.88 6.27
N SER A 72 3.53 12.59 6.96
CA SER A 72 3.08 13.92 6.56
C SER A 72 4.26 14.90 6.60
N HIS A 73 5.15 14.84 5.61
CA HIS A 73 5.87 16.03 5.19
C HIS A 73 4.94 16.77 4.23
N VAL A 74 4.06 17.56 4.83
CA VAL A 74 3.55 18.77 4.18
C VAL A 74 4.78 19.62 3.84
N ASN A 75 5.10 19.75 2.56
CA ASN A 75 5.84 20.87 2.01
C ASN A 75 4.81 21.50 1.04
N VAL A 76 4.20 22.66 1.35
CA VAL A 76 4.75 24.01 1.10
C VAL A 76 5.66 24.04 -0.12
#